data_AF-A0A226H9Z9-F1
#
_entry.id   AF-A0A226H9Z9-F1
#
_cell.length_a   1.000
_cell.length_b   1.000
_cell.length_c   1.000
_cell.angle_alpha   90.00
_cell.angle_beta   90.00
_cell.angle_gamma   90.00
#
_symmetry.space_group_name_H-M   'P 1'
#
loop_
_entity.id
_entity.type
_entity.pdbx_description
1 polymer ?
#
loop_
_entity_poly.entity_id
_entity_poly.type
_entity_poly.pdbx_seq_one_letter_code
_entity_poly.pdbx_strand_id
1 'polypeptide(L)'
;MKYARLTKEQFDELHAEFSNFLATQAIDKGEWDSIKINKPEVAEQELDVFSDLIWEGVLSRAEFLEHFSKNHIFLFQCFESHVQSIVLKSLVPETDFLTKEGLQWLSDNMFTETIEMKVGKKVFTEERNTSIFELIQQGAFLSDGQLFKQINTIIES
;
A
#
# COMPACT_ATOMS: atom_id res chain seq x y z
N MET A 1 -16.91 -1.18 8.57
CA MET A 1 -15.51 -0.87 8.22
C MET A 1 -15.12 -1.69 7.02
N LYS A 2 -14.59 -1.05 5.97
CA LYS A 2 -14.15 -1.68 4.71
C LYS A 2 -12.67 -2.07 4.77
N TYR A 3 -11.84 -1.24 5.38
CA TYR A 3 -10.40 -1.44 5.51
C TYR A 3 -9.99 -1.69 6.96
N ALA A 4 -8.69 -1.77 7.23
CA ALA A 4 -8.19 -1.83 8.60
C ALA A 4 -8.28 -0.46 9.28
N ARG A 5 -8.64 -0.43 10.56
CA ARG A 5 -8.56 0.78 11.37
C ARG A 5 -7.11 1.30 11.40
N LEU A 6 -6.96 2.62 11.32
CA LEU A 6 -5.67 3.27 11.52
C LEU A 6 -5.09 2.94 12.90
N THR A 7 -3.77 2.82 12.98
CA THR A 7 -3.09 2.65 14.27
C THR A 7 -3.17 3.95 15.07
N LYS A 8 -2.85 3.86 16.36
CA LYS A 8 -2.83 5.04 17.23
C LYS A 8 -1.86 6.11 16.71
N GLU A 9 -0.69 5.69 16.26
CA GLU A 9 0.35 6.58 15.71
C GLU A 9 -0.16 7.29 14.45
N GLN A 10 -0.88 6.59 13.58
CA GLN A 10 -1.49 7.19 12.39
C GLN A 10 -2.59 8.19 12.74
N PHE A 11 -3.42 7.91 13.76
CA PHE A 11 -4.38 8.89 14.27
C PHE A 11 -3.71 10.12 14.87
N ASP A 12 -2.60 9.93 15.61
CA ASP A 12 -1.84 11.03 16.20
C ASP A 12 -1.21 11.92 15.10
N GLU A 13 -0.70 11.31 14.02
CA GLU A 13 -0.22 12.04 12.82
C GLU A 13 -1.35 12.80 12.09
N LEU A 14 -2.54 12.20 12.03
CA LEU A 14 -3.72 12.73 11.33
C LEU A 14 -4.71 13.47 12.24
N HIS A 15 -4.27 13.93 13.41
CA HIS A 15 -5.17 14.52 14.41
C HIS A 15 -5.90 15.77 13.89
N ALA A 16 -5.26 16.55 13.00
CA ALA A 16 -5.85 17.74 12.40
C ALA A 16 -6.96 17.36 11.41
N GLU A 17 -6.70 16.38 10.55
CA GLU A 17 -7.65 15.81 9.61
C GLU A 17 -8.83 15.16 10.34
N PHE A 18 -8.56 14.44 11.42
CA PHE A 18 -9.60 13.82 12.25
C PHE A 18 -10.47 14.87 12.95
N SER A 19 -9.87 15.92 13.49
CA SER A 19 -10.62 17.04 14.08
C SER A 19 -11.50 17.74 13.04
N ASN A 20 -11.01 17.93 11.81
CA ASN A 20 -11.79 18.50 10.73
C ASN A 20 -12.94 17.58 10.32
N PHE A 21 -12.69 16.27 10.23
CA PHE A 21 -13.70 15.26 9.96
C PHE A 21 -14.85 15.31 10.98
N LEU A 22 -14.54 15.31 12.28
CA LEU A 22 -15.54 15.45 13.34
C LEU A 22 -16.31 16.77 13.22
N ALA A 23 -15.62 17.88 12.91
CA ALA A 23 -16.26 19.17 12.72
C ALA A 23 -17.25 19.19 11.54
N THR A 24 -16.98 18.45 10.45
CA THR A 24 -17.94 18.33 9.33
C THR A 24 -19.26 17.65 9.74
N GLN A 25 -19.23 16.88 10.83
CA GLN A 25 -20.38 16.23 11.45
C GLN A 25 -20.96 17.05 12.61
N ALA A 26 -20.54 18.30 12.77
CA ALA A 26 -20.90 19.20 13.87
C ALA A 26 -20.51 18.67 15.27
N ILE A 27 -19.49 17.81 15.34
CA ILE A 27 -18.91 17.32 16.60
C ILE A 27 -17.71 18.20 16.95
N ASP A 28 -17.86 19.03 17.98
CA ASP A 28 -16.73 19.78 18.55
C ASP A 28 -15.98 18.95 19.61
N LYS A 29 -14.92 19.53 20.17
CA LYS A 29 -14.11 18.86 21.19
C LYS A 29 -14.91 18.46 22.44
N GLY A 30 -15.83 19.31 22.89
CA GLY A 30 -16.64 19.04 24.08
C GLY A 30 -17.61 17.89 23.86
N GLU A 31 -18.28 17.87 22.69
CA GLU A 31 -19.14 16.76 22.30
C GLU A 31 -18.32 15.47 22.11
N TRP A 32 -17.15 15.54 21.50
CA TRP A 32 -16.27 14.38 21.35
C TRP A 32 -15.83 13.80 22.69
N ASP A 33 -15.46 14.65 23.65
CA ASP A 33 -15.12 14.22 25.01
C ASP A 33 -16.32 13.55 25.71
N SER A 34 -17.53 14.06 25.49
CA SER A 34 -18.78 13.45 25.99
C SER A 34 -19.06 12.10 25.32
N ILE A 35 -18.92 11.99 24.00
CA ILE A 35 -19.13 10.75 23.23
C ILE A 35 -18.21 9.64 23.74
N LYS A 36 -16.92 9.93 23.93
CA LYS A 36 -15.97 8.92 24.44
C LYS A 36 -16.35 8.35 25.81
N ILE A 37 -17.00 9.13 26.66
CA ILE A 37 -17.41 8.71 28.02
C ILE A 37 -18.77 8.01 27.98
N ASN A 38 -19.74 8.60 27.28
CA ASN A 38 -21.14 8.25 27.38
C ASN A 38 -21.60 7.28 26.28
N LYS A 39 -20.90 7.25 25.14
CA LYS A 39 -21.23 6.47 23.93
C LYS A 39 -19.94 5.93 23.28
N PRO A 40 -19.13 5.13 23.99
CA PRO A 40 -17.86 4.63 23.47
C PRO A 40 -18.03 3.87 22.14
N GLU A 41 -19.13 3.17 21.92
CA GLU A 41 -19.45 2.52 20.66
C GLU A 41 -19.57 3.48 19.48
N VAL A 42 -20.04 4.71 19.71
CA VAL A 42 -20.09 5.76 18.69
C VAL A 42 -18.69 6.29 18.43
N ALA A 43 -17.87 6.47 19.47
CA ALA A 43 -16.47 6.87 19.29
C ALA A 43 -15.71 5.88 18.40
N GLU A 44 -15.90 4.58 18.63
CA GLU A 44 -15.31 3.51 17.82
C GLU A 44 -15.77 3.56 16.35
N GLN A 45 -17.05 3.87 16.10
CA GLN A 45 -17.58 4.04 14.75
C GLN A 45 -16.97 5.24 14.04
N GLU A 46 -16.80 6.38 14.72
CA GLU A 46 -16.17 7.56 14.12
C GLU A 46 -14.71 7.29 13.71
N LEU A 47 -13.99 6.53 14.53
CA LEU A 47 -12.62 6.09 14.21
C LEU A 47 -12.61 5.15 12.98
N ASP A 48 -13.56 4.21 12.89
CA ASP A 48 -13.67 3.30 11.75
C ASP A 48 -14.02 4.05 10.46
N VAL A 49 -15.00 4.95 10.50
CA VAL A 49 -15.42 5.74 9.33
C VAL A 49 -14.30 6.64 8.85
N PHE A 50 -13.59 7.30 9.76
CA PHE A 50 -12.42 8.10 9.40
C PHE A 50 -11.31 7.24 8.79
N SER A 51 -11.05 6.06 9.36
CA SER A 51 -10.04 5.14 8.82
C SER A 51 -10.39 4.72 7.38
N ASP A 52 -11.66 4.38 7.14
CA ASP A 52 -12.14 4.03 5.81
C ASP A 52 -11.96 5.20 4.81
N LEU A 53 -12.27 6.43 5.23
CA LEU A 53 -12.09 7.65 4.42
C LEU A 53 -10.61 7.86 4.02
N ILE A 54 -9.70 7.73 4.97
CA ILE A 54 -8.27 7.89 4.73
C ILE A 54 -7.75 6.83 3.76
N TRP A 55 -8.14 5.57 3.96
CA TRP A 55 -7.78 4.49 3.04
C TRP A 55 -8.34 4.70 1.64
N GLU A 56 -9.60 5.09 1.48
CA GLU A 56 -10.16 5.42 0.16
C GLU A 56 -9.36 6.54 -0.53
N GLY A 57 -9.01 7.59 0.21
CA GLY A 57 -8.21 8.69 -0.31
C GLY A 57 -6.80 8.26 -0.74
N VAL A 58 -6.15 7.39 0.04
CA VAL A 58 -4.80 6.90 -0.27
C VAL A 58 -4.83 5.93 -1.46
N LEU A 59 -5.71 4.93 -1.43
CA LEU A 59 -5.79 3.87 -2.43
C LEU A 59 -6.24 4.39 -3.80
N SER A 60 -7.14 5.38 -3.84
CA SER A 60 -7.55 6.03 -5.08
C SER A 60 -6.40 6.73 -5.82
N ARG A 61 -5.36 7.17 -5.10
CA ARG A 61 -4.14 7.79 -5.67
C ARG A 61 -2.97 6.82 -5.81
N ALA A 62 -3.13 5.56 -5.38
CA ALA A 62 -2.06 4.57 -5.46
C ALA A 62 -1.79 4.19 -6.93
N GLU A 63 -0.66 4.62 -7.47
CA GLU A 63 -0.22 4.27 -8.82
C GLU A 63 0.73 3.08 -8.83
N PHE A 64 1.57 2.95 -7.79
CA PHE A 64 2.56 1.89 -7.68
C PHE A 64 2.61 1.29 -6.28
N LEU A 65 2.84 -0.01 -6.24
CA LEU A 65 3.12 -0.77 -5.02
C LEU A 65 4.37 -1.61 -5.22
N GLU A 66 5.11 -1.83 -4.13
CA GLU A 66 6.28 -2.68 -4.11
C GLU A 66 6.24 -3.61 -2.89
N HIS A 67 6.70 -4.84 -3.06
CA HIS A 67 6.87 -5.79 -1.97
C HIS A 67 8.22 -6.50 -2.14
N PHE A 68 9.10 -6.30 -1.16
CA PHE A 68 10.39 -6.94 -1.10
C PHE A 68 10.36 -8.09 -0.10
N SER A 69 10.89 -9.23 -0.52
CA SER A 69 11.18 -10.37 0.31
C SER A 69 12.62 -10.81 0.04
N LYS A 70 13.15 -11.75 0.84
CA LYS A 70 14.55 -12.20 0.70
C LYS A 70 14.94 -12.52 -0.76
N ASN A 71 14.13 -13.29 -1.47
CA ASN A 71 14.46 -13.79 -2.81
C ASN A 71 13.45 -13.40 -3.90
N HIS A 72 12.42 -12.62 -3.56
CA HIS A 72 11.47 -12.08 -4.54
C HIS A 72 11.26 -10.59 -4.36
N ILE A 73 11.08 -9.90 -5.48
CA ILE A 73 10.57 -8.53 -5.54
C ILE A 73 9.31 -8.56 -6.39
N PHE A 74 8.22 -8.03 -5.84
CA PHE A 74 6.97 -7.83 -6.55
C PHE A 74 6.78 -6.33 -6.77
N LEU A 75 6.65 -5.93 -8.02
CA LEU A 75 6.40 -4.55 -8.42
C LEU A 75 5.04 -4.51 -9.09
N PHE A 76 4.22 -3.53 -8.73
CA PHE A 76 2.88 -3.39 -9.26
C PHE A 76 2.65 -1.98 -9.78
N GLN A 77 2.01 -1.87 -10.93
CA GLN A 77 1.42 -0.63 -11.44
C GLN A 77 -0.10 -0.77 -11.48
N CYS A 78 -0.78 0.12 -10.76
CA CYS A 78 -2.22 0.10 -10.54
C CYS A 78 -2.93 1.04 -11.50
N PHE A 79 -3.66 0.49 -12.46
CA PHE A 79 -4.54 1.24 -13.36
C PHE A 79 -5.97 1.28 -12.81
N GLU A 80 -6.90 1.89 -13.54
CA GLU A 80 -8.32 1.92 -13.14
C GLU A 80 -8.98 0.54 -13.12
N SER A 81 -8.71 -0.29 -14.15
CA SER A 81 -9.40 -1.57 -14.35
C SER A 81 -8.54 -2.81 -14.07
N HIS A 82 -7.23 -2.64 -13.89
CA HIS A 82 -6.31 -3.75 -13.73
C HIS A 82 -5.03 -3.33 -13.02
N VAL A 83 -4.26 -4.32 -12.59
CA VAL A 83 -2.88 -4.18 -12.13
C VAL A 83 -1.95 -4.90 -13.10
N GLN A 84 -0.85 -4.23 -13.47
CA GLN A 84 0.29 -4.87 -14.09
C GLN A 84 1.31 -5.22 -13.02
N SER A 85 1.99 -6.35 -13.16
CA SER A 85 2.99 -6.78 -12.20
C SER A 85 4.29 -7.21 -12.88
N ILE A 86 5.40 -6.97 -12.20
CA ILE A 86 6.71 -7.53 -12.51
C ILE A 86 7.18 -8.27 -11.26
N VAL A 87 7.49 -9.55 -11.42
CA VAL A 87 8.04 -10.39 -10.35
C VAL A 87 9.47 -10.74 -10.71
N LEU A 88 10.40 -10.36 -9.84
CA LEU A 88 11.80 -10.73 -9.92
C LEU A 88 12.06 -11.79 -8.86
N LYS A 89 12.71 -12.88 -9.25
CA LYS A 89 13.10 -13.95 -8.35
C LYS A 89 14.57 -14.27 -8.52
N SER A 90 15.33 -14.27 -7.42
CA SER A 90 16.70 -14.76 -7.44
C SER A 90 16.73 -16.28 -7.54
N LEU A 91 17.55 -16.81 -8.45
CA LEU A 91 17.92 -18.22 -8.51
C LEU A 91 19.18 -18.54 -7.68
N VAL A 92 19.80 -17.52 -7.08
CA VAL A 92 20.92 -17.66 -6.15
C VAL A 92 20.36 -17.66 -4.71
N PRO A 93 20.42 -18.78 -3.97
CA PRO A 93 19.77 -18.92 -2.66
C PRO A 93 20.25 -17.95 -1.58
N GLU A 94 21.50 -17.50 -1.69
CA GLU A 94 22.13 -16.61 -0.71
C GLU A 94 21.78 -15.13 -0.91
N THR A 95 21.11 -14.78 -2.02
CA THR A 95 20.67 -13.40 -2.26
C THR A 95 19.62 -13.00 -1.22
N ASP A 96 19.75 -11.76 -0.72
CA ASP A 96 18.77 -11.15 0.17
C ASP A 96 18.41 -9.72 -0.28
N PHE A 97 17.29 -9.55 -0.97
CA PHE A 97 16.80 -8.26 -1.46
C PHE A 97 16.33 -7.31 -0.35
N LEU A 98 16.30 -7.74 0.90
CA LEU A 98 16.08 -6.85 2.06
C LEU A 98 17.36 -6.13 2.49
N THR A 99 18.51 -6.52 1.92
CA THR A 99 19.82 -5.92 2.22
C THR A 99 20.28 -5.01 1.07
N LYS A 100 21.11 -4.03 1.41
CA LYS A 100 21.70 -3.12 0.42
C LYS A 100 22.56 -3.88 -0.59
N GLU A 101 23.31 -4.87 -0.10
CA GLU A 101 24.16 -5.74 -0.89
C GLU A 101 23.34 -6.56 -1.89
N GLY A 102 22.18 -7.10 -1.47
CA GLY A 102 21.30 -7.84 -2.38
C GLY A 102 20.63 -6.98 -3.43
N LEU A 103 20.25 -5.74 -3.11
CA LEU A 103 19.71 -4.78 -4.10
C LEU A 103 20.79 -4.32 -5.10
N GLN A 104 22.03 -4.13 -4.64
CA GLN A 104 23.15 -3.86 -5.53
C GLN A 104 23.41 -5.07 -6.46
N TRP A 105 23.46 -6.27 -5.88
CA TRP A 105 23.62 -7.50 -6.64
C TRP A 105 22.53 -7.67 -7.70
N LEU A 106 21.27 -7.35 -7.39
CA LEU A 106 20.19 -7.36 -8.36
C LEU A 106 20.50 -6.46 -9.55
N SER A 107 20.94 -5.23 -9.30
CA SER A 107 21.25 -4.27 -10.36
C SER A 107 22.32 -4.79 -11.32
N ASP A 108 23.32 -5.49 -10.78
CA ASP A 108 24.43 -6.07 -11.56
C ASP A 108 24.02 -7.34 -12.33
N ASN A 109 23.00 -8.07 -11.85
CA ASN A 109 22.61 -9.40 -12.36
C ASN A 109 21.22 -9.46 -13.00
N MET A 110 20.49 -8.35 -13.05
CA MET A 110 19.08 -8.26 -13.47
C MET A 110 18.79 -8.91 -14.83
N PHE A 111 19.74 -8.83 -15.76
CA PHE A 111 19.61 -9.33 -17.14
C PHE A 111 20.38 -10.62 -17.39
N THR A 112 20.70 -11.36 -16.32
CA THR A 112 21.41 -12.64 -16.41
C THR A 112 20.45 -13.80 -16.14
N GLU A 113 20.89 -15.03 -16.42
CA GLU A 113 20.13 -16.24 -16.10
C GLU A 113 19.95 -16.48 -14.59
N THR A 114 20.55 -15.65 -13.72
CA THR A 114 20.43 -15.78 -12.26
C THR A 114 19.16 -15.12 -11.70
N ILE A 115 18.45 -14.34 -12.53
CA ILE A 115 17.17 -13.72 -12.19
C ILE A 115 16.08 -14.27 -13.11
N GLU A 116 15.03 -14.80 -12.49
CA GLU A 116 13.79 -15.14 -13.19
C GLU A 116 12.86 -13.91 -13.14
N MET A 117 12.49 -13.38 -14.31
CA MET A 117 11.56 -12.26 -14.44
C MET A 117 10.24 -12.72 -15.04
N LYS A 118 9.12 -12.35 -14.42
CA LYS A 118 7.77 -12.59 -14.93
C LYS A 118 6.97 -11.30 -14.96
N VAL A 119 6.34 -11.03 -16.09
CA VAL A 119 5.37 -9.94 -16.25
C VAL A 119 3.97 -10.51 -16.23
N GLY A 120 3.08 -9.88 -15.47
CA GLY A 120 1.69 -10.27 -15.31
C GLY A 120 0.73 -9.11 -15.52
N LYS A 121 -0.51 -9.46 -15.84
CA LYS A 121 -1.64 -8.53 -15.85
C LYS A 121 -2.83 -9.22 -15.21
N LYS A 122 -3.42 -8.58 -14.19
CA LYS A 122 -4.64 -9.06 -13.53
C LYS A 122 -5.70 -7.97 -13.59
N VAL A 123 -6.81 -8.27 -14.25
CA VAL A 123 -8.00 -7.39 -14.25
C VAL A 123 -8.65 -7.48 -12.87
N PHE A 124 -9.08 -6.34 -12.32
CA PHE A 124 -9.79 -6.35 -11.05
C PHE A 124 -11.14 -7.06 -11.22
N THR A 125 -11.38 -8.07 -10.39
CA THR A 125 -12.67 -8.77 -10.31
C THR A 125 -13.58 -8.14 -9.26
N GLU A 126 -13.00 -7.37 -8.36
CA GLU A 126 -13.67 -6.61 -7.32
C GLU A 126 -13.42 -5.11 -7.51
N GLU A 127 -13.82 -4.31 -6.54
CA GLU A 127 -13.49 -2.89 -6.51
C GLU A 127 -11.96 -2.70 -6.43
N ARG A 128 -11.47 -1.70 -7.17
CA ARG A 128 -10.03 -1.44 -7.36
C ARG A 128 -9.32 -1.26 -6.02
N ASN A 129 -9.85 -0.40 -5.15
CA ASN A 129 -9.19 -0.06 -3.89
C ASN A 129 -9.16 -1.27 -2.95
N THR A 130 -10.22 -2.08 -2.91
CA THR A 130 -10.19 -3.38 -2.21
C THR A 130 -9.05 -4.26 -2.71
N SER A 131 -8.91 -4.42 -4.03
CA SER A 131 -7.84 -5.26 -4.62
C SER A 131 -6.43 -4.73 -4.32
N ILE A 132 -6.23 -3.42 -4.31
CA ILE A 132 -4.95 -2.78 -3.96
C ILE A 132 -4.67 -2.96 -2.46
N PHE A 133 -5.69 -2.81 -1.62
CA PHE A 133 -5.56 -3.00 -0.18
C PHE A 133 -5.16 -4.44 0.18
N GLU A 134 -5.69 -5.45 -0.51
CA GLU A 134 -5.27 -6.85 -0.33
C GLU A 134 -3.77 -7.05 -0.60
N LEU A 135 -3.20 -6.35 -1.59
CA LEU A 135 -1.76 -6.39 -1.85
C LEU A 135 -0.97 -5.77 -0.69
N ILE A 136 -1.46 -4.67 -0.12
CA ILE A 136 -0.85 -4.03 1.04
C ILE A 136 -0.91 -4.96 2.26
N GLN A 137 -2.03 -5.63 2.49
CA GLN A 137 -2.15 -6.64 3.54
C GLN A 137 -1.18 -7.81 3.37
N GLN A 138 -0.76 -8.10 2.14
CA GLN A 138 0.26 -9.11 1.83
C GLN A 138 1.71 -8.59 1.96
N GLY A 139 1.91 -7.35 2.41
CA GLY A 139 3.23 -6.77 2.66
C GLY A 139 3.70 -5.79 1.57
N ALA A 140 2.84 -5.48 0.59
CA ALA A 140 3.15 -4.40 -0.35
C ALA A 140 3.03 -3.03 0.31
N PHE A 141 3.83 -2.07 -0.14
CA PHE A 141 3.78 -0.68 0.30
C PHE A 141 3.74 0.25 -0.90
N LEU A 142 3.19 1.45 -0.69
CA LEU A 142 3.10 2.49 -1.71
C LEU A 142 4.49 2.99 -2.09
N SER A 143 4.71 3.17 -3.39
CA SER A 143 5.98 3.61 -3.95
C SER A 143 5.74 4.65 -5.05
N ASP A 144 6.81 5.36 -5.44
CA ASP A 144 6.82 6.22 -6.62
C ASP A 144 7.03 5.43 -7.94
N GLY A 145 7.28 4.13 -7.81
CA GLY A 145 7.39 3.19 -8.91
C GLY A 145 8.68 3.33 -9.73
N GLN A 146 9.74 3.93 -9.18
CA GLN A 146 11.00 4.09 -9.91
C GLN A 146 11.54 2.78 -10.47
N LEU A 147 11.58 1.71 -9.66
CA LEU A 147 12.11 0.42 -10.08
C LEU A 147 11.21 -0.24 -11.15
N PHE A 148 9.89 -0.17 -10.99
CA PHE A 148 8.95 -0.64 -12.01
C PHE A 148 9.19 0.06 -13.36
N LYS A 149 9.25 1.40 -13.35
CA LYS A 149 9.44 2.21 -14.56
C LYS A 149 10.76 1.91 -15.26
N GLN A 150 11.85 1.77 -14.50
CA GLN A 150 13.16 1.42 -15.04
C GLN A 150 13.13 0.07 -15.76
N ILE A 151 12.58 -0.97 -15.11
CA ILE A 151 12.50 -2.30 -15.70
C ILE A 151 11.56 -2.31 -16.90
N ASN A 152 10.39 -1.67 -16.80
CA ASN A 152 9.42 -1.64 -17.89
C ASN A 152 10.01 -0.98 -19.14
N THR A 153 10.79 0.10 -18.99
CA THR A 153 11.50 0.75 -20.11
C THR A 153 12.42 -0.23 -20.84
N ILE A 154 13.10 -1.11 -20.10
CA ILE A 154 14.04 -2.08 -20.67
C ILE A 154 13.31 -3.24 -21.35
N ILE A 155 12.16 -3.66 -20.82
CA ILE A 155 11.32 -4.71 -21.43
C ILE A 155 10.66 -4.22 -22.73
N GLU A 156 10.24 -2.94 -22.78
CA GLU A 156 9.55 -2.36 -23.93
C GLU A 156 10.49 -1.83 -25.04
N SER A 157 11.82 -1.85 -24.80
CA SER A 157 12.86 -1.46 -25.77
C SER A 157 13.15 -2.56 -26.79
#